data_AF-A0A965UA11-F1
#
_entry.id   AF-A0A965UA11-F1
#
_cell.length_a   1.000
_cell.length_b   1.000
_cell.length_c   1.000
_cell.angle_alpha   90.00
_cell.angle_beta   90.00
_cell.angle_gamma   90.00
#
_symmetry.space_group_name_H-M   'P 1'
#
loop_
_entity.id
_entity.type
_entity.pdbx_description
1 polymer ?
#
loop_
_entity_poly.entity_id
_entity_poly.type
_entity_poly.pdbx_seq_one_letter_code
_entity_poly.pdbx_strand_id
1 'polypeptide(L)'
;GVGCLYVSAPVAQLEVGTLQNALDLLLKQFPGCTIDYIHGEDVVLELGGKPGNMGFLLPPMDKSAFFRTVIFDGALPRKTFSMGEAHEKRYYLECRRIDG
;
A
#
# COMPACT_ATOMS: atom_id res chain seq x y z
N GLY A 1 18.34 -3.54 -10.32
CA GLY A 1 17.95 -4.73 -11.10
C GLY A 1 16.69 -5.30 -10.50
N VAL A 2 15.91 -6.07 -11.27
CA VAL A 2 14.68 -6.71 -10.79
C VAL A 2 14.99 -8.15 -10.37
N GLY A 3 14.36 -8.62 -9.29
CA GLY A 3 14.52 -9.98 -8.79
C GLY A 3 13.20 -10.53 -8.24
N CYS A 4 13.14 -11.84 -8.05
CA CYS A 4 12.01 -12.53 -7.44
C CYS A 4 12.47 -13.25 -6.17
N LEU A 5 11.67 -13.16 -5.12
CA LEU A 5 11.87 -13.87 -3.86
C LEU A 5 10.75 -14.89 -3.70
N TYR A 6 11.13 -16.14 -3.41
CA TYR A 6 10.18 -17.22 -3.16
C TYR A 6 10.37 -17.76 -1.74
N VAL A 7 9.28 -17.85 -0.98
CA VAL A 7 9.27 -18.37 0.39
C VAL A 7 8.47 -19.67 0.40
N SER A 8 9.16 -20.81 0.59
CA SER A 8 8.57 -22.14 0.47
C SER A 8 7.80 -22.61 1.71
N ALA A 9 8.02 -21.98 2.87
CA ALA A 9 7.36 -22.30 4.13
C ALA A 9 7.01 -21.02 4.90
N PRO A 10 6.06 -20.22 4.41
CA PRO A 10 5.70 -18.97 5.06
C PRO A 10 5.01 -19.26 6.40
N VAL A 11 5.42 -18.52 7.43
CA VAL A 11 4.78 -18.58 8.76
C VAL A 11 3.47 -17.78 8.77
N ALA A 12 3.36 -16.77 7.90
CA ALA A 12 2.16 -15.97 7.73
C ALA A 12 1.24 -16.54 6.64
N GLN A 13 -0.06 -16.36 6.82
CA GLN A 13 -1.09 -16.78 5.86
C GLN A 13 -1.09 -15.95 4.57
N LEU A 14 -0.55 -14.74 4.60
CA LEU A 14 -0.49 -13.82 3.47
C LEU A 14 0.98 -13.47 3.17
N GLU A 15 1.28 -13.24 1.90
CA GLU A 15 2.59 -12.81 1.41
C GLU A 15 3.00 -11.49 2.06
N VAL A 16 2.05 -10.57 2.24
CA VAL A 16 2.29 -9.29 2.93
C VAL A 16 2.77 -9.50 4.37
N GLY A 17 2.22 -10.48 5.10
CA GLY A 17 2.65 -10.75 6.47
C GLY A 17 4.05 -11.36 6.52
N THR A 18 4.39 -12.19 5.54
CA THR A 18 5.75 -12.74 5.41
C THR A 18 6.76 -11.63 5.09
N LEU A 19 6.41 -10.71 4.18
CA LEU A 19 7.24 -9.57 3.83
C LEU A 19 7.38 -8.59 5.00
N GLN A 20 6.28 -8.30 5.71
CA GLN A 20 6.27 -7.35 6.84
C GLN A 20 7.27 -7.73 7.92
N ASN A 21 7.37 -9.02 8.26
CA ASN A 21 8.37 -9.51 9.22
C ASN A 21 9.81 -9.14 8.82
N ALA A 22 10.13 -9.19 7.52
CA ALA A 22 11.43 -8.77 7.01
C ALA A 22 11.59 -7.25 7.04
N LEU A 23 10.55 -6.50 6.66
CA LEU A 23 10.55 -5.04 6.68
C LEU A 23 10.74 -4.47 8.09
N ASP A 24 10.12 -5.09 9.11
CA ASP A 24 10.27 -4.68 10.51
C ASP A 24 11.71 -4.83 11.01
N LEU A 25 12.43 -5.86 10.54
CA LEU A 25 13.85 -6.02 10.84
C LEU A 25 14.70 -4.95 10.15
N LEU A 26 14.39 -4.61 8.90
CA LEU A 26 15.07 -3.55 8.17
C LEU A 26 14.87 -2.18 8.84
N LEU A 27 13.66 -1.85 9.26
CA LEU A 27 13.37 -0.60 9.97
C LEU A 27 14.17 -0.46 11.27
N LYS A 28 14.37 -1.57 12.00
CA LYS A 28 15.19 -1.57 13.22
C LYS A 28 16.67 -1.39 12.91
N GLN A 29 17.14 -1.96 11.79
CA GLN A 29 18.54 -1.94 11.41
C GLN A 29 18.98 -0.63 10.75
N PHE A 30 18.06 0.07 10.08
CA PHE A 30 18.34 1.30 9.31
C PHE A 30 17.52 2.48 9.86
N PRO A 31 18.06 3.24 10.84
CA PRO A 31 17.42 4.43 11.36
C PRO A 31 17.14 5.46 10.25
N GLY A 32 15.90 5.94 10.17
CA GLY A 32 15.46 6.89 9.13
C GLY A 32 14.88 6.24 7.88
N CYS A 33 14.88 4.90 7.78
CA CYS A 33 14.10 4.19 6.78
C CYS A 33 12.60 4.33 7.07
N THR A 34 11.79 4.49 6.03
CA THR A 34 10.33 4.58 6.11
C THR A 34 9.69 3.66 5.09
N ILE A 35 8.49 3.16 5.39
CA ILE A 35 7.70 2.34 4.47
C ILE A 35 6.55 3.20 3.93
N ASP A 36 6.36 3.14 2.62
CA ASP A 36 5.22 3.77 1.93
C ASP A 36 4.44 2.72 1.13
N TYR A 37 3.13 2.91 1.04
CA TYR A 37 2.20 2.00 0.37
C TYR A 37 1.67 2.65 -0.90
N ILE A 38 2.21 2.21 -2.04
CA ILE A 38 1.93 2.80 -3.35
C ILE A 38 1.02 1.87 -4.16
N HIS A 39 0.04 2.46 -4.84
CA HIS A 39 -0.77 1.77 -5.85
C HIS A 39 -0.24 2.07 -7.25
N GLY A 40 -0.24 1.04 -8.10
CA GLY A 40 0.30 1.09 -9.45
C GLY A 40 1.68 0.44 -9.52
N GLU A 41 1.80 -0.59 -10.35
CA GLU A 41 3.06 -1.30 -10.56
C GLU A 41 4.13 -0.39 -11.17
N ASP A 42 3.74 0.44 -12.12
CA ASP A 42 4.56 1.46 -12.78
C ASP A 42 5.17 2.44 -11.77
N VAL A 43 4.36 2.95 -10.84
CA VAL A 43 4.82 3.89 -9.81
C VAL A 43 5.77 3.22 -8.82
N VAL A 44 5.51 1.96 -8.43
CA VAL A 44 6.41 1.18 -7.56
C VAL A 44 7.75 0.93 -8.24
N LEU A 45 7.75 0.57 -9.52
CA LEU A 45 8.98 0.33 -10.28
C LEU A 45 9.80 1.62 -10.44
N GLU A 46 9.14 2.76 -10.71
CA GLU A 46 9.81 4.05 -10.82
C GLU A 46 10.44 4.47 -9.48
N LEU A 47 9.66 4.46 -8.39
CA LEU A 47 10.12 4.92 -7.08
C LEU A 47 11.14 3.95 -6.46
N GLY A 48 10.92 2.65 -6.61
CA GLY A 48 11.84 1.61 -6.15
C GLY A 48 13.15 1.54 -6.93
N GLY A 49 13.19 2.08 -8.16
CA GLY A 49 14.40 2.19 -8.95
C GLY A 49 15.31 3.37 -8.57
N LYS A 50 14.83 4.30 -7.74
CA LYS A 50 15.62 5.47 -7.32
C LYS A 50 16.71 5.05 -6.31
N PRO A 51 17.88 5.73 -6.31
CA PRO A 51 18.94 5.43 -5.34
C PRO A 51 18.45 5.53 -3.89
N GLY A 52 18.76 4.52 -3.08
CA GLY A 52 18.33 4.45 -1.68
C GLY A 52 16.93 3.86 -1.46
N ASN A 53 16.21 3.50 -2.53
CA ASN A 53 14.87 2.92 -2.44
C ASN A 53 14.86 1.45 -2.85
N MET A 54 13.80 0.77 -2.43
CA MET A 54 13.46 -0.59 -2.87
C MET A 54 11.95 -0.71 -3.01
N GLY A 55 11.49 -1.30 -4.12
CA GLY A 55 10.08 -1.57 -4.38
C GLY A 55 9.79 -3.06 -4.30
N PHE A 56 8.66 -3.43 -3.70
CA PHE A 56 8.16 -4.81 -3.65
C PHE A 56 6.81 -4.89 -4.33
N LEU A 57 6.69 -5.77 -5.32
CA LEU A 57 5.41 -6.13 -5.93
C LEU A 57 4.92 -7.42 -5.29
N LEU A 58 3.74 -7.35 -4.68
CA LEU A 58 3.06 -8.53 -4.16
C LEU A 58 2.13 -9.10 -5.23
N PRO A 59 1.88 -10.42 -5.22
CA PRO A 59 0.89 -11.01 -6.11
C PRO A 59 -0.49 -10.36 -5.89
N PRO A 60 -1.34 -10.31 -6.91
CA PRO A 60 -2.66 -9.69 -6.82
C PRO A 60 -3.46 -10.30 -5.66
N MET A 61 -3.77 -9.47 -4.67
CA MET A 61 -4.51 -9.88 -3.48
C MET A 61 -6.01 -9.86 -3.76
N ASP A 62 -6.71 -10.91 -3.35
CA ASP A 62 -8.16 -10.96 -3.40
C ASP A 62 -8.76 -9.92 -2.42
N LYS A 63 -9.78 -9.16 -2.84
CA LYS A 63 -10.33 -8.00 -2.09
C LYS A 63 -10.73 -8.33 -0.64
N SER A 64 -11.01 -9.59 -0.35
CA SER A 64 -11.39 -10.10 0.98
C SER A 64 -10.22 -10.22 1.98
N ALA A 65 -8.98 -10.21 1.52
CA ALA A 65 -7.78 -10.19 2.37
C ALA A 65 -7.38 -8.75 2.74
N PHE A 66 -7.66 -7.78 1.86
CA PHE A 66 -7.40 -6.34 2.06
C PHE A 66 -8.09 -5.77 3.31
N PHE A 67 -9.36 -6.12 3.54
CA PHE A 67 -10.11 -5.62 4.70
C PHE A 67 -9.63 -6.20 6.04
N ARG A 68 -9.00 -7.38 6.05
CA ARG A 68 -8.51 -8.01 7.29
C ARG A 68 -7.25 -7.35 7.82
N THR A 69 -6.35 -6.90 6.95
CA THR A 69 -5.09 -6.22 7.35
C THR A 69 -5.35 -4.83 7.93
N VAL A 70 -6.30 -4.07 7.37
CA VAL A 70 -6.73 -2.75 7.90
C VAL A 70 -7.35 -2.85 9.30
N ILE A 71 -7.99 -3.98 9.60
CA ILE A 71 -8.58 -4.26 10.92
C ILE A 71 -7.51 -4.69 11.94
N PHE A 72 -6.42 -5.31 11.50
CA PHE A 72 -5.40 -5.88 12.40
C PHE A 72 -4.24 -4.92 12.73
N ASP A 73 -3.77 -4.11 11.78
CA ASP A 73 -2.57 -3.26 11.95
C ASP A 73 -2.88 -1.78 12.25
N GLY A 74 -4.15 -1.41 12.42
CA GLY A 74 -4.56 -0.05 12.76
C GLY A 74 -4.66 0.90 11.55
N ALA A 75 -5.18 2.10 11.82
CA ALA A 75 -5.78 2.98 10.82
C ALA A 75 -4.87 3.30 9.63
N LEU A 76 -5.40 3.05 8.42
CA LEU A 76 -4.83 3.54 7.17
C LEU A 76 -4.52 5.05 7.28
N PRO A 77 -3.35 5.52 6.80
CA PRO A 77 -3.06 6.94 6.72
C PRO A 77 -4.20 7.66 5.98
N ARG A 78 -4.59 8.84 6.47
CA ARG A 78 -5.68 9.68 5.97
C ARG A 78 -5.44 10.15 4.51
N LYS A 79 -5.48 9.24 3.53
CA LYS A 79 -5.86 9.46 2.12
C LYS A 79 -6.36 8.16 1.52
N THR A 80 -7.63 7.90 1.82
CA THR A 80 -8.68 7.31 0.98
C THR A 80 -8.23 6.67 -0.33
N PHE A 81 -8.17 5.34 -0.33
CA PHE A 81 -8.26 4.55 -1.56
C PHE A 81 -9.49 5.01 -2.36
N SER A 82 -9.27 5.57 -3.55
CA SER A 82 -10.33 5.75 -4.53
C SER A 82 -10.51 4.42 -5.25
N MET A 83 -11.41 3.58 -4.75
CA MET A 83 -11.80 2.36 -5.45
C MET A 83 -13.01 2.68 -6.33
N GLY A 84 -12.76 2.89 -7.63
CA GLY A 84 -13.76 3.15 -8.65
C GLY A 84 -13.10 3.68 -9.92
N GLU A 85 -13.42 3.09 -11.07
CA GLU A 85 -13.12 3.63 -12.39
C GLU A 85 -13.40 5.14 -12.42
N ALA A 86 -12.49 5.93 -12.97
CA ALA A 86 -12.45 7.39 -12.86
C ALA A 86 -13.61 8.14 -13.55
N HIS A 87 -14.71 7.47 -13.90
CA HIS A 87 -15.81 8.02 -14.70
C HIS A 87 -17.11 8.30 -13.92
N GLU A 88 -17.22 7.99 -12.61
CA GLU A 88 -18.48 8.20 -11.86
C GLU A 88 -18.42 9.21 -10.71
N LYS A 89 -17.52 10.21 -10.77
CA LYS A 89 -17.59 11.33 -9.83
C LYS A 89 -18.55 12.41 -10.35
N ARG A 90 -19.85 12.22 -10.13
CA ARG A 90 -20.88 13.26 -10.30
C ARG A 90 -20.70 14.30 -9.19
N TYR A 91 -20.35 15.52 -9.57
CA TYR A 91 -20.26 16.66 -8.66
C TYR A 91 -21.65 17.02 -8.13
N TYR A 92 -21.86 16.99 -6.82
CA TYR A 92 -22.97 17.68 -6.16
C TYR A 92 -22.44 19.00 -5.60
N LEU A 93 -22.85 20.11 -6.22
CA LEU A 93 -22.70 21.46 -5.67
C LEU A 93 -23.97 21.76 -4.86
N GLU A 94 -23.85 21.76 -3.54
CA GLU A 94 -24.90 22.31 -2.68
C GLU A 94 -24.47 23.73 -2.24
N CYS A 95 -25.03 24.74 -2.88
CA CYS A 95 -24.85 26.14 -2.49
C CYS A 95 -25.97 26.52 -1.51
N ARG A 96 -25.63 26.80 -0.24
CA ARG A 96 -26.57 27.45 0.67
C ARG A 96 -26.51 28.96 0.43
N ARG A 97 -27.61 29.54 -0.04
CA ARG A 97 -27.77 31.00 -0.16
C ARG A 97 -27.74 31.60 1.25
N ILE A 98 -26.81 32.51 1.50
CA ILE A 98 -26.84 33.36 2.70
C ILE A 98 -27.67 34.57 2.32
N ASP A 99 -28.87 34.68 2.87
CA ASP A 99 -29.66 35.91 2.86
C ASP A 99 -29.56 36.56 4.24
N GLY A 100 -29.16 37.83 4.27
CA GLY A 100 -29.27 38.73 5.44
C GLY A 100 -28.02 38.82 6.30
#